data_AF-A0A845GQE6-F1
#
_entry.id   AF-A0A845GQE6-F1
#
_cell.length_a   1.000
_cell.length_b   1.000
_cell.length_c   1.000
_cell.angle_alpha   90.00
_cell.angle_beta   90.00
_cell.angle_gamma   90.00
#
_symmetry.space_group_name_H-M   'P 1'
#
loop_
_entity.id
_entity.type
_entity.pdbx_description
1 polymer ?
#
loop_
_entity_poly.entity_id
_entity_poly.type
_entity_poly.pdbx_seq_one_letter_code
_entity_poly.pdbx_strand_id
1 'polypeptide(L)'
;MSAPHLLLGLKLTPLPFESYDSASARLGWRNGKSYSQLLEPSNKFRESFSRFYTRDDYWRRLTCWQDKLEIFQIGSILITTFRYCPFCLLGAYHSVFFSYEFVRTCPVHGCELTDLCQHCGKKPFPLKRGNWLSQYRYRCKQCKNFLSGEAPSLAEHLSLRDHATVIEQRFQPFRDYALRLSSFGRMTSSIKDRDLCESTERFSVFHSQEQLHRIIYHMHAQAGEARASTFRGIVRLQWKIDRFSWARDLTDDERTRSQAMKLRQREYQATLRRLEAWVFNQPDEIHEISAACIRFRNSEGNEESIGSWPRLVLTYCLLRYTLEGRAFYSAINLHDATIITMPPPLERWYFGERLLRVVLHAYLLGLFGIIHSIVLKHSDWPIQKLFEGTGFPASVLTPILDGRVMRTEKGAIFFPKVDGMPLWPFVRRDRPMQEIDEPDGSECTVLSKLRR
;
A
#
# COMPACT_ATOMS: atom_id res chain seq x y z
N MET A 1 31.39 8.59 -41.40
CA MET A 1 30.87 8.08 -40.11
C MET A 1 32.05 7.98 -39.16
N SER A 2 32.17 8.88 -38.19
CA SER A 2 33.19 8.79 -37.14
C SER A 2 32.99 7.50 -36.34
N ALA A 3 34.08 6.78 -36.06
CA ALA A 3 34.03 5.53 -35.32
C ALA A 3 33.21 5.73 -34.02
N PRO A 4 32.22 4.86 -33.74
CA PRO A 4 31.46 4.96 -32.49
C PRO A 4 32.47 4.92 -31.35
N HIS A 5 32.51 5.98 -30.55
CA HIS A 5 33.38 6.04 -29.38
C HIS A 5 33.22 4.74 -28.61
N LEU A 6 34.27 3.91 -28.58
CA LEU A 6 34.27 2.63 -27.87
C LEU A 6 34.06 2.92 -26.39
N LEU A 7 32.81 2.83 -25.94
CA LEU A 7 32.50 2.89 -24.52
C LEU A 7 33.04 1.60 -23.89
N LEU A 8 34.01 1.76 -22.98
CA LEU A 8 34.56 0.65 -22.23
C LEU A 8 33.44 0.03 -21.40
N GLY A 9 33.25 -1.27 -21.54
CA GLY A 9 32.24 -2.03 -20.81
C GLY A 9 30.90 -2.25 -21.52
N LEU A 10 30.75 -1.93 -22.81
CA LEU A 10 29.55 -2.32 -23.57
C LEU A 10 29.33 -3.84 -23.59
N LYS A 11 30.41 -4.63 -23.57
CA LYS A 11 30.33 -6.10 -23.44
C LYS A 11 29.87 -6.56 -22.06
N LEU A 12 29.86 -5.67 -21.06
CA LEU A 12 29.35 -5.95 -19.72
C LEU A 12 27.85 -5.63 -19.67
N THR A 13 27.07 -6.53 -20.26
CA THR A 13 25.61 -6.52 -20.16
C THR A 13 25.16 -6.42 -18.69
N PRO A 14 24.00 -5.78 -18.41
CA PRO A 14 23.46 -5.70 -17.06
C PRO A 14 23.40 -7.06 -16.38
N LEU A 15 23.75 -7.10 -15.10
CA LEU A 15 23.55 -8.29 -14.28
C LEU A 15 22.05 -8.51 -14.03
N PRO A 16 21.62 -9.74 -13.68
CA PRO A 16 20.23 -10.00 -13.33
C PRO A 16 19.70 -9.03 -12.27
N PHE A 17 18.51 -8.48 -12.52
CA PHE A 17 17.82 -7.52 -11.66
C PHE A 17 18.58 -6.21 -11.37
N GLU A 18 19.63 -5.91 -12.13
CA GLU A 18 20.35 -4.66 -11.99
C GLU A 18 19.45 -3.45 -12.28
N SER A 19 19.48 -2.45 -11.39
CA SER A 19 18.77 -1.20 -11.62
C SER A 19 19.36 -0.39 -12.76
N TYR A 20 18.49 0.31 -13.49
CA TYR A 20 18.90 1.21 -14.55
C TYR A 20 19.97 2.21 -14.08
N ASP A 21 19.79 2.78 -12.89
CA ASP A 21 20.73 3.73 -12.30
C ASP A 21 22.09 3.08 -12.00
N SER A 22 22.12 1.81 -11.57
CA SER A 22 23.34 1.04 -11.35
C SER A 22 24.09 0.77 -12.66
N ALA A 23 23.38 0.27 -13.67
CA ALA A 23 23.96 -0.01 -14.98
C ALA A 23 24.58 1.27 -15.60
N SER A 24 23.84 2.38 -15.51
CA SER A 24 24.29 3.70 -15.95
C SER A 24 25.50 4.21 -15.14
N ALA A 25 25.45 4.09 -13.82
CA ALA A 25 26.54 4.51 -12.93
C ALA A 25 27.82 3.69 -13.16
N ARG A 26 27.71 2.38 -13.39
CA ARG A 26 28.85 1.52 -13.75
C ARG A 26 29.49 2.00 -15.05
N LEU A 27 28.70 2.22 -16.10
CA LEU A 27 29.23 2.70 -17.38
C LEU A 27 29.94 4.05 -17.21
N GLY A 28 29.37 4.96 -16.42
CA GLY A 28 29.98 6.25 -16.12
C GLY A 28 31.31 6.11 -15.40
N TRP A 29 31.32 5.31 -14.33
CA TRP A 29 32.52 4.98 -13.56
C TRP A 29 33.65 4.41 -14.45
N ARG A 30 33.35 3.42 -15.29
CA ARG A 30 34.36 2.79 -16.17
C ARG A 30 34.95 3.71 -17.23
N ASN A 31 34.19 4.70 -17.67
CA ASN A 31 34.62 5.64 -18.71
C ASN A 31 35.11 6.97 -18.12
N GLY A 32 35.17 7.10 -16.79
CA GLY A 32 35.50 8.37 -16.13
C GLY A 32 34.46 9.48 -16.33
N LYS A 33 33.29 9.16 -16.91
CA LYS A 33 32.25 10.11 -17.32
C LYS A 33 31.13 10.20 -16.30
N SER A 34 30.54 11.38 -16.13
CA SER A 34 29.29 11.55 -15.39
C SER A 34 28.12 11.03 -16.22
N TYR A 35 26.98 10.80 -15.59
CA TYR A 35 25.75 10.48 -16.32
C TYR A 35 25.38 11.54 -17.36
N SER A 36 25.56 12.83 -17.06
CA SER A 36 25.33 13.90 -18.03
C SER A 36 26.30 13.84 -19.22
N GLN A 37 27.59 13.58 -18.98
CA GLN A 37 28.61 13.43 -20.02
C GLN A 37 28.41 12.18 -20.88
N LEU A 38 27.87 11.11 -20.29
CA LEU A 38 27.44 9.94 -21.04
C LEU A 38 26.21 10.23 -21.92
N LEU A 39 25.38 11.18 -21.52
CA LEU A 39 24.16 11.60 -22.22
C LEU A 39 24.39 12.66 -23.30
N GLU A 40 25.47 13.43 -23.25
CA GLU A 40 25.78 14.47 -24.25
C GLU A 40 25.70 14.00 -25.72
N PRO A 41 26.17 12.79 -26.10
CA PRO A 41 26.02 12.29 -27.46
C PRO A 41 24.54 12.15 -27.89
N SER A 42 23.64 11.86 -26.95
CA SER A 42 22.20 11.69 -27.22
C SER A 42 21.49 13.01 -27.55
N ASN A 43 21.99 14.15 -27.06
CA ASN A 43 21.40 15.46 -27.39
C ASN A 43 21.68 15.86 -28.84
N LYS A 44 22.88 15.55 -29.36
CA LYS A 44 23.19 15.70 -30.80
C LYS A 44 22.46 14.67 -31.66
N PHE A 45 22.27 13.45 -31.15
CA PHE A 45 21.48 12.41 -31.83
C PHE A 45 19.99 12.76 -31.90
N ARG A 46 19.48 13.52 -30.91
CA ARG A 46 18.11 14.01 -30.87
C ARG A 46 17.80 14.90 -32.08
N GLU A 47 18.74 15.74 -32.52
CA GLU A 47 18.55 16.60 -33.70
C GLU A 47 18.36 15.81 -35.00
N SER A 48 18.91 14.59 -35.10
CA SER A 48 18.82 13.76 -36.32
C SER A 48 17.74 12.67 -36.29
N PHE A 49 17.25 12.25 -35.12
CA PHE A 49 16.27 11.16 -34.96
C PHE A 49 15.01 11.56 -34.14
N SER A 50 14.71 12.86 -34.03
CA SER A 50 13.79 13.52 -33.05
C SER A 50 12.33 13.09 -32.98
N ARG A 51 11.81 12.10 -33.72
CA ARG A 51 10.37 11.76 -33.65
C ARG A 51 10.01 10.41 -33.03
N PHE A 52 10.94 9.47 -32.88
CA PHE A 52 10.56 8.08 -32.57
C PHE A 52 11.24 7.43 -31.36
N TYR A 53 12.24 8.07 -30.75
CA TYR A 53 12.97 7.45 -29.63
C TYR A 53 13.03 8.36 -28.41
N THR A 54 12.60 7.83 -27.27
CA THR A 54 12.83 8.47 -25.98
C THR A 54 14.31 8.32 -25.59
N ARG A 55 14.78 9.18 -24.68
CA ARG A 55 16.13 9.06 -24.10
C ARG A 55 16.37 7.66 -23.51
N ASP A 56 15.32 7.06 -22.98
CA ASP A 56 15.36 5.75 -22.33
C ASP A 56 15.51 4.62 -23.37
N ASP A 57 14.93 4.76 -24.57
CA ASP A 57 15.10 3.78 -25.66
C ASP A 57 16.53 3.69 -26.16
N TYR A 58 17.22 4.83 -26.28
CA TYR A 58 18.63 4.86 -26.66
C TYR A 58 19.48 4.09 -25.65
N TRP A 59 19.26 4.33 -24.35
CA TRP A 59 19.99 3.63 -23.30
C TRP A 59 19.66 2.15 -23.22
N ARG A 60 18.39 1.77 -23.39
CA ARG A 60 17.99 0.36 -23.46
C ARG A 60 18.73 -0.38 -24.56
N ARG A 61 18.85 0.22 -25.73
CA ARG A 61 19.62 -0.34 -26.85
C ARG A 61 21.12 -0.41 -26.54
N LEU A 62 21.68 0.67 -26.00
CA LEU A 62 23.12 0.76 -25.72
C LEU A 62 23.57 -0.23 -24.64
N THR A 63 22.73 -0.46 -23.63
CA THR A 63 23.02 -1.33 -22.48
C THR A 63 22.48 -2.74 -22.66
N CYS A 64 21.70 -3.00 -23.72
CA CYS A 64 20.89 -4.21 -23.85
C CYS A 64 20.00 -4.45 -22.61
N TRP A 65 19.65 -3.40 -21.85
CA TRP A 65 18.79 -3.53 -20.69
C TRP A 65 17.38 -3.90 -21.16
N GLN A 66 17.02 -5.17 -20.95
CA GLN A 66 15.71 -5.67 -21.31
C GLN A 66 14.71 -5.28 -20.23
N ASP A 67 13.62 -4.66 -20.68
CA ASP A 67 12.48 -4.15 -19.91
C ASP A 67 11.63 -5.29 -19.29
N LYS A 68 12.24 -6.41 -18.92
CA LYS A 68 11.53 -7.61 -18.43
C LYS A 68 10.87 -7.43 -17.06
N LEU A 69 11.00 -6.25 -16.46
CA LEU A 69 10.45 -5.93 -15.17
C LEU A 69 9.42 -4.81 -15.34
N GLU A 70 8.22 -5.17 -15.81
CA GLU A 70 6.97 -4.38 -15.64
C GLU A 70 6.70 -4.00 -14.16
N ILE A 71 7.52 -4.52 -13.24
CA ILE A 71 7.57 -4.32 -11.81
C ILE A 71 7.71 -2.83 -11.40
N PHE A 72 8.19 -1.95 -12.29
CA PHE A 72 8.25 -0.51 -12.02
C PHE A 72 6.86 0.15 -11.85
N GLN A 73 5.78 -0.48 -12.32
CA GLN A 73 4.42 0.06 -12.17
C GLN A 73 3.81 -0.12 -10.77
N ILE A 74 4.42 -0.95 -9.90
CA ILE A 74 3.99 -1.09 -8.48
C ILE A 74 4.28 0.20 -7.69
N GLY A 75 4.96 1.16 -8.31
CA GLY A 75 4.85 2.56 -7.98
C GLY A 75 5.84 3.00 -6.91
N SER A 76 6.28 4.25 -7.07
CA SER A 76 6.04 5.34 -6.11
C SER A 76 6.32 5.12 -4.62
N ILE A 77 5.72 4.09 -4.05
CA ILE A 77 5.19 4.04 -2.71
C ILE A 77 5.89 2.98 -1.85
N LEU A 78 6.39 1.91 -2.46
CA LEU A 78 7.24 0.93 -1.75
C LEU A 78 8.71 1.33 -1.74
N ILE A 79 9.03 2.44 -2.43
CA ILE A 79 10.38 3.02 -2.51
C ILE A 79 10.52 4.04 -1.39
N THR A 80 11.11 3.60 -0.27
CA THR A 80 11.29 4.45 0.91
C THR A 80 12.50 5.36 0.77
N THR A 81 13.65 4.76 0.45
CA THR A 81 14.99 5.35 0.49
C THR A 81 15.91 4.59 -0.46
N PHE A 82 16.98 5.26 -0.91
CA PHE A 82 18.10 4.55 -1.51
C PHE A 82 18.77 3.67 -0.43
N ARG A 83 18.56 2.36 -0.51
CA ARG A 83 19.23 1.36 0.32
C ARG A 83 20.12 0.49 -0.56
N TYR A 84 21.20 -0.02 -0.01
CA TYR A 84 22.16 -0.82 -0.77
C TYR A 84 22.85 -1.85 0.11
N CYS A 85 23.41 -2.86 -0.54
CA CYS A 85 24.35 -3.79 0.06
C CYS A 85 25.78 -3.27 -0.18
N PRO A 86 26.59 -3.04 0.87
CA PRO A 86 27.96 -2.56 0.70
C PRO A 86 28.80 -3.45 -0.22
N PHE A 87 28.69 -4.78 -0.09
CA PHE A 87 29.43 -5.75 -0.90
C PHE A 87 29.02 -5.74 -2.37
N CYS A 88 27.72 -5.72 -2.67
CA CYS A 88 27.24 -5.56 -4.04
C CYS A 88 27.79 -4.29 -4.70
N LEU A 89 27.89 -3.20 -3.93
CA LEU A 89 28.29 -1.90 -4.46
C LEU A 89 29.79 -1.84 -4.80
N LEU A 90 30.63 -2.67 -4.17
CA LEU A 90 32.04 -2.88 -4.57
C LEU A 90 32.13 -3.43 -6.00
N GLY A 91 31.18 -4.26 -6.41
CA GLY A 91 31.06 -4.73 -7.79
C GLY A 91 30.32 -3.78 -8.73
N ALA A 92 30.11 -2.51 -8.34
CA ALA A 92 29.30 -1.54 -9.07
C ALA A 92 27.91 -2.09 -9.47
N TYR A 93 27.27 -2.81 -8.53
CA TYR A 93 25.96 -3.42 -8.71
C TYR A 93 24.98 -2.95 -7.62
N HIS A 94 23.77 -2.63 -8.04
CA HIS A 94 22.64 -2.36 -7.18
C HIS A 94 21.37 -2.94 -7.83
N SER A 95 20.67 -3.82 -7.10
CA SER A 95 19.43 -4.45 -7.56
C SER A 95 18.26 -3.49 -7.51
N VAL A 96 17.32 -3.55 -8.47
CA VAL A 96 16.05 -2.82 -8.40
C VAL A 96 15.28 -3.13 -7.11
N PHE A 97 15.47 -4.33 -6.55
CA PHE A 97 14.75 -4.78 -5.36
C PHE A 97 15.19 -4.10 -4.07
N PHE A 98 16.41 -3.56 -4.01
CA PHE A 98 16.90 -2.88 -2.80
C PHE A 98 16.12 -1.60 -2.48
N SER A 99 15.41 -1.03 -3.45
CA SER A 99 14.51 0.08 -3.21
C SER A 99 13.20 -0.32 -2.51
N TYR A 100 12.81 -1.59 -2.51
CA TYR A 100 11.52 -2.03 -1.97
C TYR A 100 11.60 -2.42 -0.50
N GLU A 101 10.77 -1.82 0.36
CA GLU A 101 10.76 -2.02 1.83
C GLU A 101 10.81 -3.50 2.27
N PHE A 102 10.21 -4.39 1.48
CA PHE A 102 10.16 -5.82 1.75
C PHE A 102 11.48 -6.57 1.57
N VAL A 103 12.46 -5.98 0.88
CA VAL A 103 13.82 -6.48 0.86
C VAL A 103 14.60 -5.70 1.91
N ARG A 104 14.95 -6.37 3.01
CA ARG A 104 15.76 -5.79 4.09
C ARG A 104 17.16 -6.36 4.15
N THR A 105 17.32 -7.59 3.70
CA THR A 105 18.60 -8.29 3.64
C THR A 105 18.98 -8.50 2.18
N CYS A 106 20.25 -8.35 1.85
CA CYS A 106 20.76 -8.67 0.53
C CYS A 106 20.61 -10.17 0.25
N PRO A 107 19.86 -10.59 -0.78
CA PRO A 107 19.70 -12.02 -1.09
C PRO A 107 21.01 -12.71 -1.55
N VAL A 108 21.98 -11.91 -2.00
CA VAL A 108 23.28 -12.40 -2.47
C VAL A 108 24.27 -12.57 -1.32
N HIS A 109 24.38 -11.57 -0.43
CA HIS A 109 25.41 -11.52 0.62
C HIS A 109 24.89 -11.77 2.04
N GLY A 110 23.58 -11.83 2.26
CA GLY A 110 22.99 -12.07 3.58
C GLY A 110 23.12 -10.92 4.59
N CYS A 111 23.73 -9.79 4.21
CA CYS A 111 23.85 -8.61 5.08
C CYS A 111 22.61 -7.72 5.02
N GLU A 112 22.33 -6.97 6.10
CA GLU A 112 21.28 -5.95 6.11
C GLU A 112 21.58 -4.85 5.09
N LEU A 113 20.54 -4.40 4.39
CA LEU A 113 20.63 -3.26 3.48
C LEU A 113 20.66 -1.97 4.29
N THR A 114 21.59 -1.09 3.96
CA THR A 114 21.80 0.18 4.67
C THR A 114 21.44 1.37 3.79
N ASP A 115 20.97 2.45 4.41
CA ASP A 115 20.82 3.78 3.79
C ASP A 115 21.88 4.78 4.29
N LEU A 116 22.91 4.30 5.01
CA LEU A 116 23.98 5.13 5.58
C LEU A 116 25.28 4.92 4.81
N CYS A 117 26.05 5.99 4.61
CA CYS A 117 27.40 5.90 4.03
C CYS A 117 28.34 5.11 4.95
N GLN A 118 29.02 4.08 4.44
CA GLN A 118 29.95 3.27 5.23
C GLN A 118 31.19 4.06 5.72
N HIS A 119 31.51 5.19 5.08
CA HIS A 119 32.62 6.04 5.51
C HIS A 119 32.23 7.07 6.58
N CYS A 120 31.08 7.74 6.47
CA CYS A 120 30.74 8.86 7.36
C CYS A 120 29.48 8.67 8.21
N GLY A 121 28.78 7.53 8.08
CA GLY A 121 27.55 7.22 8.82
C GLY A 121 26.33 8.08 8.48
N LYS A 122 26.47 9.09 7.60
CA LYS A 122 25.36 9.98 7.22
C LYS A 122 24.57 9.41 6.04
N LYS A 123 23.27 9.73 5.97
CA LYS A 123 22.42 9.43 4.80
C LYS A 123 22.97 10.15 3.56
N PRO A 124 23.31 9.43 2.48
CA PRO A 124 24.03 10.01 1.35
C PRO A 124 23.14 10.87 0.45
N PHE A 125 21.83 10.60 0.40
CA PHE A 125 20.89 11.28 -0.49
C PHE A 125 19.60 11.65 0.26
N PRO A 126 18.94 12.76 -0.11
CA PRO A 126 17.61 13.08 0.40
C PRO A 126 16.57 12.06 -0.12
N LEU A 127 15.47 11.90 0.62
CA LEU A 127 14.36 10.97 0.32
C LEU A 127 13.69 11.15 -1.05
N LYS A 128 13.98 12.24 -1.77
CA LYS A 128 13.32 12.53 -3.05
C LYS A 128 13.85 11.60 -4.14
N ARG A 129 12.98 11.26 -5.09
CA ARG A 129 13.33 10.48 -6.29
C ARG A 129 14.34 11.25 -7.13
N GLY A 130 15.38 10.56 -7.59
CA GLY A 130 16.38 11.10 -8.51
C GLY A 130 17.39 10.02 -8.89
N ASN A 131 18.06 10.21 -10.02
CA ASN A 131 19.05 9.28 -10.57
C ASN A 131 20.37 9.39 -9.79
N TRP A 132 20.33 9.19 -8.48
CA TRP A 132 21.41 9.55 -7.56
C TRP A 132 22.69 8.76 -7.81
N LEU A 133 22.57 7.46 -8.07
CA LEU A 133 23.73 6.61 -8.34
C LEU A 133 24.46 7.05 -9.61
N SER A 134 23.74 7.40 -10.67
CA SER A 134 24.34 7.81 -11.93
C SER A 134 24.93 9.22 -11.85
N GLN A 135 24.31 10.12 -11.07
CA GLN A 135 24.85 11.46 -10.83
C GLN A 135 26.13 11.45 -9.97
N TYR A 136 26.15 10.64 -8.90
CA TYR A 136 27.23 10.67 -7.92
C TYR A 136 28.21 9.50 -8.01
N ARG A 137 28.06 8.59 -8.98
CA ARG A 137 28.99 7.47 -9.25
C ARG A 137 29.34 6.67 -7.99
N TYR A 138 28.33 6.26 -7.24
CA TYR A 138 28.50 5.53 -5.97
C TYR A 138 29.17 6.32 -4.83
N ARG A 139 29.21 7.66 -4.90
CA ARG A 139 29.81 8.50 -3.85
C ARG A 139 28.75 9.16 -2.97
N CYS A 140 29.09 9.33 -1.70
CA CYS A 140 28.30 10.05 -0.72
C CYS A 140 28.26 11.55 -1.04
N LYS A 141 27.07 12.17 -1.04
CA LYS A 141 26.95 13.62 -1.24
C LYS A 141 27.67 14.43 -0.16
N GLN A 142 27.76 13.88 1.05
CA GLN A 142 28.32 14.53 2.24
C GLN A 142 29.86 14.46 2.27
N CYS A 143 30.44 13.27 2.34
CA CYS A 143 31.90 13.09 2.48
C CYS A 143 32.65 12.85 1.16
N LYS A 144 31.94 12.72 0.03
CA LYS A 144 32.49 12.41 -1.31
C LYS A 144 33.22 11.05 -1.43
N ASN A 145 33.41 10.32 -0.35
CA ASN A 145 33.89 8.93 -0.38
C ASN A 145 32.84 7.99 -0.95
N PHE A 146 33.28 6.79 -1.34
CA PHE A 146 32.40 5.76 -1.85
C PHE A 146 31.45 5.27 -0.78
N LEU A 147 30.20 5.00 -1.18
CA LEU A 147 29.14 4.58 -0.27
C LEU A 147 29.49 3.26 0.43
N SER A 148 30.10 2.32 -0.27
CA SER A 148 30.62 1.04 0.25
C SER A 148 31.84 1.17 1.16
N GLY A 149 32.38 2.37 1.36
CA GLY A 149 33.66 2.58 2.07
C GLY A 149 34.86 2.49 1.13
N GLU A 150 34.80 1.61 0.14
CA GLU A 150 35.84 1.43 -0.88
C GLU A 150 35.33 1.69 -2.30
N ALA A 151 36.27 1.98 -3.20
CA ALA A 151 35.98 2.20 -4.61
C ALA A 151 35.46 0.91 -5.27
N PRO A 152 34.45 1.00 -6.18
CA PRO A 152 34.09 -0.14 -6.99
C PRO A 152 35.29 -0.67 -7.76
N SER A 153 35.36 -1.98 -7.94
CA SER A 153 36.47 -2.64 -8.63
C SER A 153 35.96 -3.50 -9.79
N LEU A 154 36.78 -3.63 -10.84
CA LEU A 154 36.44 -4.49 -11.97
C LEU A 154 36.47 -5.98 -11.55
N ALA A 155 37.40 -6.36 -10.68
CA ALA A 155 37.51 -7.73 -10.18
C ALA A 155 36.23 -8.16 -9.45
N GLU A 156 35.70 -7.31 -8.57
CA GLU A 156 34.45 -7.58 -7.86
C GLU A 156 33.25 -7.64 -8.83
N HIS A 157 33.22 -6.78 -9.85
CA HIS A 157 32.17 -6.85 -10.86
C HIS A 157 32.23 -8.15 -11.69
N LEU A 158 33.43 -8.60 -12.04
CA LEU A 158 33.63 -9.87 -12.74
C LEU A 158 33.22 -11.05 -11.86
N SER A 159 33.57 -11.01 -10.57
CA SER A 159 33.10 -11.99 -9.58
C SER A 159 31.57 -12.07 -9.54
N LEU A 160 30.85 -10.93 -9.47
CA LEU A 160 29.39 -10.93 -9.54
C LEU A 160 28.85 -11.51 -10.86
N ARG A 161 29.57 -11.32 -11.97
CA ARG A 161 29.18 -11.86 -13.28
C ARG A 161 29.37 -13.36 -13.35
N ASP A 162 30.45 -13.88 -12.79
CA ASP A 162 30.67 -15.33 -12.68
C ASP A 162 29.57 -15.99 -11.82
N HIS A 163 28.94 -15.22 -10.93
CA HIS A 163 27.81 -15.64 -10.11
C HIS A 163 26.43 -15.16 -10.64
N ALA A 164 26.30 -14.75 -11.89
CA ALA A 164 25.06 -14.17 -12.42
C ALA A 164 23.85 -15.10 -12.25
N THR A 165 23.99 -16.40 -12.51
CA THR A 165 22.92 -17.39 -12.31
C THR A 165 22.48 -17.48 -10.84
N VAL A 166 23.42 -17.39 -9.90
CA VAL A 166 23.12 -17.39 -8.47
C VAL A 166 22.36 -16.11 -8.09
N ILE A 167 22.78 -14.96 -8.60
CA ILE A 167 22.07 -13.68 -8.40
C ILE A 167 20.63 -13.81 -8.91
N GLU A 168 20.43 -14.37 -10.12
CA GLU A 168 19.10 -14.56 -10.69
C GLU A 168 18.22 -15.44 -9.79
N GLN A 169 18.72 -16.61 -9.38
CA GLN A 169 18.02 -17.53 -8.49
C GLN A 169 17.64 -16.90 -7.15
N ARG A 170 18.56 -16.15 -6.53
CA ARG A 170 18.34 -15.50 -5.23
C ARG A 170 17.31 -14.37 -5.28
N PHE A 171 17.17 -13.69 -6.41
CA PHE A 171 16.20 -12.62 -6.59
C PHE A 171 14.86 -13.08 -7.18
N GLN A 172 14.78 -14.31 -7.72
CA GLN A 172 13.58 -14.84 -8.33
C GLN A 172 12.34 -14.82 -7.40
N PRO A 173 12.43 -15.17 -6.10
CA PRO A 173 11.28 -15.05 -5.19
C PRO A 173 10.73 -13.62 -5.08
N PHE A 174 11.63 -12.62 -5.04
CA PHE A 174 11.24 -11.20 -4.99
C PHE A 174 10.62 -10.72 -6.30
N ARG A 175 11.09 -11.25 -7.44
CA ARG A 175 10.47 -11.01 -8.75
C ARG A 175 9.08 -11.58 -8.81
N ASP A 176 8.91 -12.86 -8.47
CA ASP A 176 7.60 -13.52 -8.49
C ASP A 176 6.64 -12.81 -7.55
N TYR A 177 7.15 -12.40 -6.38
CA TYR A 177 6.39 -11.60 -5.44
C TYR A 177 5.95 -10.26 -6.02
N ALA A 178 6.87 -9.50 -6.60
CA ALA A 178 6.55 -8.23 -7.22
C ALA A 178 5.62 -8.40 -8.45
N LEU A 179 5.75 -9.44 -9.26
CA LEU A 179 4.80 -9.73 -10.34
C LEU A 179 3.38 -10.05 -9.80
N ARG A 180 3.28 -10.76 -8.68
CA ARG A 180 1.99 -10.93 -7.98
C ARG A 180 1.45 -9.58 -7.53
N LEU A 181 2.26 -8.74 -6.87
CA LEU A 181 1.86 -7.39 -6.45
C LEU A 181 1.41 -6.51 -7.63
N SER A 182 2.11 -6.54 -8.78
CA SER A 182 1.71 -5.75 -9.95
C SER A 182 0.40 -6.23 -10.56
N SER A 183 0.08 -7.52 -10.49
CA SER A 183 -1.22 -8.04 -10.91
C SER A 183 -2.37 -7.45 -10.07
N PHE A 184 -2.17 -7.29 -8.75
CA PHE A 184 -3.14 -6.57 -7.90
C PHE A 184 -3.18 -5.08 -8.20
N GLY A 185 -2.03 -4.46 -8.44
CA GLY A 185 -1.94 -3.07 -8.87
C GLY A 185 -2.78 -2.80 -10.12
N ARG A 186 -2.67 -3.63 -11.16
CA ARG A 186 -3.45 -3.53 -12.40
C ARG A 186 -4.96 -3.71 -12.18
N MET A 187 -5.34 -4.62 -11.29
CA MET A 187 -6.73 -4.80 -10.87
C MET A 187 -7.27 -3.52 -10.23
N THR A 188 -6.48 -2.87 -9.37
CA THR A 188 -6.91 -1.62 -8.70
C THR A 188 -6.87 -0.39 -9.60
N SER A 189 -5.95 -0.29 -10.57
CA SER A 189 -5.92 0.82 -11.53
C SER A 189 -7.14 0.81 -12.46
N SER A 190 -7.69 -0.37 -12.79
CA SER A 190 -8.96 -0.44 -13.52
C SER A 190 -10.16 0.11 -12.73
N ILE A 191 -10.04 0.22 -11.40
CA ILE A 191 -11.03 0.88 -10.53
C ILE A 191 -10.82 2.41 -10.54
N LYS A 192 -9.56 2.88 -10.64
CA LYS A 192 -9.22 4.31 -10.66
C LYS A 192 -9.74 5.06 -11.89
N ASP A 193 -9.65 4.45 -13.07
CA ASP A 193 -9.99 5.13 -14.34
C ASP A 193 -11.50 5.37 -14.55
N ARG A 194 -12.39 4.79 -13.72
CA ARG A 194 -13.84 4.96 -13.90
C ARG A 194 -14.54 5.81 -12.84
N ASP A 195 -14.01 5.90 -11.61
CA ASP A 195 -14.80 6.43 -10.50
C ASP A 195 -14.13 7.54 -9.66
N LEU A 196 -12.82 7.81 -9.78
CA LEU A 196 -12.05 8.56 -8.76
C LEU A 196 -11.30 9.82 -9.25
N CYS A 197 -11.40 10.19 -10.54
CA CYS A 197 -10.51 11.20 -11.13
C CYS A 197 -10.91 12.68 -11.00
N GLU A 198 -12.07 13.03 -10.44
CA GLU A 198 -12.54 14.43 -10.53
C GLU A 198 -12.62 15.22 -9.21
N SER A 199 -12.42 14.58 -8.06
CA SER A 199 -12.35 15.31 -6.80
C SER A 199 -11.35 14.55 -5.92
N THR A 200 -10.14 15.01 -5.63
CA THR A 200 -9.86 16.11 -4.69
C THR A 200 -8.40 16.02 -4.21
N GLU A 201 -7.66 17.13 -4.25
CA GLU A 201 -6.32 17.24 -3.61
C GLU A 201 -6.36 17.06 -2.08
N ARG A 202 -7.56 17.11 -1.48
CA ARG A 202 -7.82 17.11 -0.02
C ARG A 202 -7.74 15.73 0.65
N PHE A 203 -7.57 14.65 -0.11
CA PHE A 203 -7.71 13.27 0.39
C PHE A 203 -6.41 12.44 0.28
N SER A 204 -5.33 13.07 -0.15
CA SER A 204 -4.00 12.45 -0.37
C SER A 204 -3.36 11.83 0.89
N VAL A 205 -3.80 12.23 2.08
CA VAL A 205 -3.24 11.78 3.37
C VAL A 205 -3.65 10.34 3.73
N PHE A 206 -4.85 9.89 3.34
CA PHE A 206 -5.34 8.55 3.68
C PHE A 206 -5.60 7.67 2.45
N HIS A 207 -5.66 8.25 1.25
CA HIS A 207 -5.69 7.52 -0.02
C HIS A 207 -4.38 6.84 -0.41
N SER A 208 -3.42 6.69 0.51
CA SER A 208 -2.15 6.18 0.05
C SER A 208 -2.38 4.76 -0.44
N GLN A 209 -2.22 4.60 -1.76
CA GLN A 209 -1.97 3.34 -2.44
C GLN A 209 -0.92 2.52 -1.66
N GLU A 210 -0.16 3.17 -0.76
CA GLU A 210 0.64 2.61 0.32
C GLU A 210 -0.12 1.74 1.32
N GLN A 211 -1.27 2.15 1.87
CA GLN A 211 -2.06 1.30 2.77
C GLN A 211 -2.60 0.07 2.05
N LEU A 212 -3.13 0.24 0.83
CA LEU A 212 -3.59 -0.89 0.02
C LEU A 212 -2.42 -1.81 -0.36
N HIS A 213 -1.28 -1.25 -0.76
CA HIS A 213 -0.07 -2.03 -1.03
C HIS A 213 0.50 -2.67 0.23
N ARG A 214 0.41 -2.03 1.41
CA ARG A 214 0.80 -2.63 2.71
C ARG A 214 -0.13 -3.78 3.07
N ILE A 215 -1.43 -3.64 2.78
CA ILE A 215 -2.42 -4.70 2.96
C ILE A 215 -2.10 -5.89 2.05
N ILE A 216 -1.94 -5.65 0.75
CA ILE A 216 -1.54 -6.67 -0.22
C ILE A 216 -0.17 -7.26 0.17
N TYR A 217 0.77 -6.43 0.62
CA TYR A 217 2.09 -6.84 1.07
C TYR A 217 1.99 -7.84 2.24
N HIS A 218 1.17 -7.53 3.22
CA HIS A 218 0.95 -8.41 4.36
C HIS A 218 0.24 -9.70 4.02
N MET A 219 -0.73 -9.65 3.11
CA MET A 219 -1.45 -10.85 2.67
C MET A 219 -0.55 -11.84 1.94
N HIS A 220 0.48 -11.34 1.24
CA HIS A 220 1.30 -12.16 0.35
C HIS A 220 2.75 -12.34 0.79
N ALA A 221 3.18 -11.71 1.89
CA ALA A 221 4.48 -11.98 2.49
C ALA A 221 4.57 -13.48 2.80
N GLN A 222 5.49 -14.21 2.15
CA GLN A 222 5.75 -15.60 2.49
C GLN A 222 6.31 -15.68 3.92
N ALA A 223 6.01 -16.77 4.63
CA ALA A 223 6.51 -17.00 5.98
C ALA A 223 8.04 -17.00 5.97
N GLY A 224 8.67 -16.06 6.69
CA GLY A 224 10.13 -16.02 6.86
C GLY A 224 10.77 -14.62 6.86
N GLU A 225 10.21 -13.63 6.16
CA GLU A 225 10.97 -12.38 5.87
C GLU A 225 10.35 -11.08 6.40
N ALA A 226 9.13 -11.09 6.94
CA ALA A 226 8.46 -9.89 7.41
C ALA A 226 8.44 -9.81 8.95
N ARG A 227 9.46 -9.18 9.56
CA ARG A 227 9.34 -8.65 10.93
C ARG A 227 9.05 -7.15 10.90
N ALA A 228 8.17 -6.71 11.79
CA ALA A 228 7.78 -5.32 12.04
C ALA A 228 7.13 -4.62 10.85
N SER A 229 5.89 -4.98 10.53
CA SER A 229 4.93 -3.90 10.35
C SER A 229 4.21 -3.66 11.67
N THR A 230 3.63 -2.47 11.81
CA THR A 230 2.74 -2.11 12.91
C THR A 230 1.45 -2.92 12.91
N PHE A 231 1.15 -3.68 11.86
CA PHE A 231 -0.06 -4.47 11.75
C PHE A 231 0.16 -5.85 12.38
N ARG A 232 -0.60 -6.15 13.43
CA ARG A 232 -0.64 -7.48 14.08
C ARG A 232 -1.31 -8.57 13.22
N GLY A 233 -1.77 -8.22 12.02
CA GLY A 233 -2.43 -9.11 11.08
C GLY A 233 -3.36 -8.33 10.16
N ILE A 234 -3.97 -9.04 9.21
CA ILE A 234 -4.99 -8.51 8.31
C ILE A 234 -6.22 -9.41 8.39
N VAL A 235 -7.38 -8.78 8.44
CA VAL A 235 -8.66 -9.45 8.32
C VAL A 235 -9.13 -9.34 6.88
N ARG A 236 -9.51 -10.47 6.30
CA ARG A 236 -10.19 -10.58 5.01
C ARG A 236 -11.61 -11.04 5.27
N LEU A 237 -12.60 -10.19 4.99
CA LEU A 237 -14.00 -10.61 4.98
C LEU A 237 -14.40 -10.81 3.52
N GLN A 238 -14.76 -12.04 3.17
CA GLN A 238 -15.19 -12.41 1.83
C GLN A 238 -16.67 -12.79 1.84
N TRP A 239 -17.36 -12.49 0.74
CA TRP A 239 -18.72 -12.91 0.50
C TRP A 239 -18.89 -13.42 -0.93
N LYS A 240 -19.84 -14.34 -1.09
CA LYS A 240 -20.36 -14.80 -2.37
C LYS A 240 -21.87 -14.77 -2.25
N ILE A 241 -22.51 -14.03 -3.14
CA ILE A 241 -23.96 -13.83 -3.13
C ILE A 241 -24.48 -14.17 -4.51
N ASP A 242 -25.30 -15.21 -4.56
CA ASP A 242 -25.95 -15.60 -5.82
C ASP A 242 -27.05 -14.57 -6.11
N ARG A 243 -26.92 -13.86 -7.24
CA ARG A 243 -27.97 -12.98 -7.74
C ARG A 243 -29.11 -13.90 -8.17
N PHE A 244 -30.10 -14.06 -7.29
CA PHE A 244 -31.40 -14.56 -7.73
C PHE A 244 -31.87 -13.68 -8.91
N SER A 245 -32.48 -14.31 -9.92
CA SER A 245 -32.87 -13.70 -11.19
C SER A 245 -34.01 -12.67 -11.07
N TRP A 246 -33.79 -11.61 -10.31
CA TRP A 246 -34.70 -10.46 -10.14
C TRP A 246 -34.56 -9.44 -11.27
N ALA A 247 -33.82 -9.78 -12.33
CA ALA A 247 -33.45 -8.91 -13.45
C ALA A 247 -34.63 -8.51 -14.36
N ARG A 248 -35.87 -8.66 -13.94
CA ARG A 248 -37.04 -8.18 -14.67
C ARG A 248 -37.96 -7.46 -13.69
N ASP A 249 -38.09 -6.16 -13.93
CA ASP A 249 -39.13 -5.27 -13.39
C ASP A 249 -38.98 -4.73 -11.96
N LEU A 250 -37.76 -4.43 -11.51
CA LEU A 250 -37.59 -3.33 -10.56
C LEU A 250 -37.59 -2.01 -11.33
N THR A 251 -38.77 -1.64 -11.83
CA THR A 251 -39.07 -0.23 -12.08
C THR A 251 -38.76 0.54 -10.79
N ASP A 252 -38.23 1.75 -10.95
CA ASP A 252 -37.69 2.65 -9.94
C ASP A 252 -38.73 3.13 -8.89
N ASP A 253 -39.44 2.21 -8.26
CA ASP A 253 -40.52 2.46 -7.31
C ASP A 253 -39.93 3.02 -6.01
N GLU A 254 -40.39 4.22 -5.65
CA GLU A 254 -40.03 4.95 -4.45
C GLU A 254 -40.20 4.09 -3.18
N ARG A 255 -41.18 3.17 -3.17
CA ARG A 255 -41.38 2.23 -2.07
C ARG A 255 -40.19 1.28 -1.89
N THR A 256 -39.63 0.77 -2.98
CA THR A 256 -38.46 -0.12 -2.97
C THR A 256 -37.23 0.64 -2.46
N ARG A 257 -37.04 1.89 -2.90
CA ARG A 257 -35.98 2.77 -2.37
C ARG A 257 -36.13 2.98 -0.88
N SER A 258 -37.31 3.37 -0.40
CA SER A 258 -37.59 3.62 1.03
C SER A 258 -37.34 2.37 1.89
N GLN A 259 -37.77 1.19 1.44
CA GLN A 259 -37.50 -0.07 2.14
C GLN A 259 -36.00 -0.39 2.20
N ALA A 260 -35.26 -0.15 1.11
CA ALA A 260 -33.82 -0.31 1.10
C ALA A 260 -33.13 0.67 2.07
N MET A 261 -33.57 1.93 2.15
CA MET A 261 -33.07 2.90 3.14
C MET A 261 -33.27 2.39 4.57
N LYS A 262 -34.48 1.94 4.91
CA LYS A 262 -34.81 1.42 6.24
C LYS A 262 -33.98 0.19 6.60
N LEU A 263 -33.78 -0.73 5.66
CA LEU A 263 -32.96 -1.93 5.88
C LEU A 263 -31.50 -1.59 6.15
N ARG A 264 -30.92 -0.65 5.41
CA ARG A 264 -29.54 -0.18 5.63
C ARG A 264 -29.39 0.48 6.98
N GLN A 265 -30.33 1.36 7.32
CA GLN A 265 -30.33 2.06 8.59
C GLN A 265 -30.36 1.05 9.75
N ARG A 266 -31.19 0.01 9.64
CA ARG A 266 -31.23 -1.09 10.60
C ARG A 266 -29.92 -1.87 10.70
N GLU A 267 -29.28 -2.16 9.56
CA GLU A 267 -28.01 -2.90 9.55
C GLU A 267 -26.85 -2.07 10.11
N TYR A 268 -26.82 -0.78 9.80
CA TYR A 268 -25.88 0.18 10.38
C TYR A 268 -26.03 0.22 11.91
N GLN A 269 -27.25 0.46 12.40
CA GLN A 269 -27.55 0.47 13.82
C GLN A 269 -27.26 -0.89 14.50
N ALA A 270 -27.50 -2.00 13.81
CA ALA A 270 -27.14 -3.32 14.32
C ALA A 270 -25.61 -3.50 14.43
N THR A 271 -24.86 -3.00 13.45
CA THR A 271 -23.39 -3.06 13.44
C THR A 271 -22.80 -2.16 14.53
N LEU A 272 -23.28 -0.92 14.64
CA LEU A 272 -22.88 0.02 15.70
C LEU A 272 -23.16 -0.56 17.08
N ARG A 273 -24.35 -1.11 17.33
CA ARG A 273 -24.67 -1.74 18.62
C ARG A 273 -23.67 -2.82 19.02
N ARG A 274 -23.20 -3.63 18.07
CA ARG A 274 -22.20 -4.66 18.34
C ARG A 274 -20.84 -4.06 18.64
N LEU A 275 -20.40 -3.08 17.85
CA LEU A 275 -19.15 -2.39 18.08
C LEU A 275 -19.17 -1.64 19.41
N GLU A 276 -20.24 -0.94 19.73
CA GLU A 276 -20.44 -0.23 20.99
C GLU A 276 -20.37 -1.18 22.18
N ALA A 277 -21.19 -2.24 22.17
CA ALA A 277 -21.16 -3.24 23.23
C ALA A 277 -19.78 -3.87 23.40
N TRP A 278 -19.02 -4.04 22.32
CA TRP A 278 -17.66 -4.57 22.42
C TRP A 278 -16.65 -3.53 22.93
N VAL A 279 -16.70 -2.29 22.43
CA VAL A 279 -15.78 -1.18 22.75
C VAL A 279 -15.94 -0.73 24.21
N PHE A 280 -17.18 -0.52 24.67
CA PHE A 280 -17.44 0.04 26.00
C PHE A 280 -17.49 -1.01 27.12
N ASN A 281 -17.45 -2.31 26.78
CA ASN A 281 -17.21 -3.39 27.76
C ASN A 281 -15.72 -3.67 27.98
N GLN A 282 -14.80 -2.94 27.33
CA GLN A 282 -13.37 -3.03 27.63
C GLN A 282 -13.08 -2.36 28.98
N PRO A 283 -12.02 -2.78 29.70
CA PRO A 283 -11.65 -2.22 31.01
C PRO A 283 -11.09 -0.77 30.97
N ASP A 284 -11.37 -0.02 29.90
CA ASP A 284 -10.88 1.35 29.70
C ASP A 284 -11.70 2.38 30.52
N GLU A 285 -11.14 3.57 30.76
CA GLU A 285 -11.70 4.59 31.66
C GLU A 285 -13.08 5.18 31.24
N ILE A 286 -13.49 5.04 29.99
CA ILE A 286 -14.77 5.55 29.49
C ILE A 286 -15.71 4.38 29.20
N HIS A 287 -16.65 4.15 30.11
CA HIS A 287 -17.65 3.08 29.99
C HIS A 287 -18.96 3.53 29.34
N GLU A 288 -19.16 4.83 29.13
CA GLU A 288 -20.41 5.38 28.59
C GLU A 288 -20.20 6.15 27.28
N ILE A 289 -21.01 5.81 26.27
CA ILE A 289 -21.01 6.48 24.97
C ILE A 289 -21.38 7.96 25.05
N SER A 290 -22.27 8.34 25.96
CA SER A 290 -22.67 9.73 26.21
C SER A 290 -21.47 10.59 26.63
N ALA A 291 -20.70 10.12 27.60
CA ALA A 291 -19.48 10.77 28.06
C ALA A 291 -18.43 10.85 26.94
N ALA A 292 -18.23 9.77 26.18
CA ALA A 292 -17.34 9.76 25.03
C ALA A 292 -17.76 10.80 23.97
N CYS A 293 -19.05 10.89 23.65
CA CYS A 293 -19.57 11.83 22.66
C CYS A 293 -19.36 13.30 23.10
N ILE A 294 -19.62 13.61 24.38
CA ILE A 294 -19.41 14.96 24.93
C ILE A 294 -17.93 15.34 24.87
N ARG A 295 -17.05 14.43 25.33
CA ARG A 295 -15.60 14.66 25.27
C ARG A 295 -15.15 14.88 23.83
N PHE A 296 -15.61 14.04 22.89
CA PHE A 296 -15.19 14.07 21.48
C PHE A 296 -15.61 15.38 20.80
N ARG A 297 -16.83 15.85 21.09
CA ARG A 297 -17.32 17.16 20.64
C ARG A 297 -16.44 18.30 21.16
N ASN A 298 -16.03 18.24 22.43
CA ASN A 298 -15.16 19.25 23.02
C ASN A 298 -13.74 19.21 22.40
N SER A 299 -13.27 18.03 21.97
CA SER A 299 -11.98 17.88 21.28
C SER A 299 -11.93 18.51 19.89
N GLU A 300 -13.08 18.83 19.25
CA GLU A 300 -13.10 19.48 17.93
C GLU A 300 -12.48 20.90 17.97
N GLY A 301 -12.54 21.57 19.13
CA GLY A 301 -11.97 22.91 19.33
C GLY A 301 -10.71 22.95 20.21
N ASN A 302 -10.21 21.80 20.68
CA ASN A 302 -9.10 21.71 21.62
C ASN A 302 -7.91 20.94 21.02
N GLU A 303 -6.69 21.29 21.43
CA GLU A 303 -5.45 20.59 21.03
C GLU A 303 -5.25 19.23 21.75
N GLU A 304 -6.33 18.53 22.06
CA GLU A 304 -6.25 17.24 22.73
C GLU A 304 -5.61 16.20 21.79
N SER A 305 -4.61 15.47 22.28
CA SER A 305 -3.90 14.47 21.50
C SER A 305 -4.69 13.16 21.39
N ILE A 306 -4.57 12.46 20.26
CA ILE A 306 -5.16 11.13 20.03
C ILE A 306 -4.75 10.13 21.13
N GLY A 307 -3.51 10.22 21.61
CA GLY A 307 -2.96 9.32 22.63
C GLY A 307 -3.55 9.49 24.03
N SER A 308 -4.26 10.60 24.29
CA SER A 308 -4.97 10.83 25.55
C SER A 308 -6.31 10.10 25.65
N TRP A 309 -6.75 9.45 24.56
CA TRP A 309 -8.00 8.73 24.48
C TRP A 309 -7.83 7.21 24.58
N PRO A 310 -8.81 6.51 25.18
CA PRO A 310 -8.94 5.07 24.95
C PRO A 310 -9.12 4.81 23.45
N ARG A 311 -8.20 4.01 22.88
CA ARG A 311 -8.04 3.89 21.43
C ARG A 311 -9.29 3.38 20.73
N LEU A 312 -9.97 2.40 21.32
CA LEU A 312 -11.19 1.81 20.77
C LEU A 312 -12.38 2.78 20.85
N VAL A 313 -12.48 3.53 21.94
CA VAL A 313 -13.51 4.56 22.12
C VAL A 313 -13.36 5.66 21.08
N LEU A 314 -12.15 6.21 20.90
CA LEU A 314 -11.90 7.23 19.89
C LEU A 314 -12.15 6.70 18.47
N THR A 315 -11.75 5.45 18.19
CA THR A 315 -12.02 4.79 16.90
C THR A 315 -13.53 4.73 16.62
N TYR A 316 -14.33 4.38 17.62
CA TYR A 316 -15.79 4.31 17.51
C TYR A 316 -16.42 5.69 17.27
N CYS A 317 -16.00 6.71 18.03
CA CYS A 317 -16.45 8.10 17.82
C CYS A 317 -16.12 8.62 16.42
N LEU A 318 -14.90 8.35 15.94
CA LEU A 318 -14.48 8.71 14.58
C LEU A 318 -15.28 7.98 13.51
N LEU A 319 -15.60 6.69 13.70
CA LEU A 319 -16.46 5.94 12.77
C LEU A 319 -17.84 6.61 12.66
N ARG A 320 -18.48 6.92 13.79
CA ARG A 320 -19.79 7.58 13.79
C ARG A 320 -19.71 8.96 13.18
N TYR A 321 -18.73 9.78 13.55
CA TYR A 321 -18.53 11.10 12.96
C TYR A 321 -18.31 11.02 11.43
N THR A 322 -17.61 10.00 10.93
CA THR A 322 -17.38 9.80 9.50
C THR A 322 -18.67 9.56 8.72
N LEU A 323 -19.62 8.84 9.30
CA LEU A 323 -20.86 8.41 8.62
C LEU A 323 -22.06 9.31 8.91
N GLU A 324 -22.09 9.92 10.09
CA GLU A 324 -23.19 10.75 10.61
C GLU A 324 -22.84 12.24 10.63
N GLY A 325 -21.57 12.62 10.39
CA GLY A 325 -21.10 13.99 10.51
C GLY A 325 -21.34 14.56 11.91
N ARG A 326 -21.67 15.85 11.98
CA ARG A 326 -22.00 16.53 13.25
C ARG A 326 -23.34 16.08 13.86
N ALA A 327 -24.20 15.37 13.12
CA ALA A 327 -25.44 14.85 13.68
C ALA A 327 -25.19 13.78 14.76
N PHE A 328 -24.02 13.14 14.74
CA PHE A 328 -23.53 12.29 15.83
C PHE A 328 -23.67 12.96 17.21
N TYR A 329 -23.40 14.28 17.29
CA TYR A 329 -23.46 15.02 18.56
C TYR A 329 -24.87 15.16 19.13
N SER A 330 -25.88 15.16 18.25
CA SER A 330 -27.29 15.29 18.63
C SER A 330 -27.97 13.93 18.77
N ALA A 331 -27.44 12.89 18.12
CA ALA A 331 -27.93 11.52 18.13
C ALA A 331 -27.08 10.62 19.06
N ILE A 332 -26.94 11.00 20.33
CA ILE A 332 -26.16 10.21 21.30
C ILE A 332 -26.74 8.78 21.39
N ASN A 333 -28.08 8.67 21.35
CA ASN A 333 -28.76 7.38 21.31
C ASN A 333 -28.58 6.69 19.96
N LEU A 334 -28.17 5.43 20.00
CA LEU A 334 -28.08 4.54 18.83
C LEU A 334 -29.36 4.46 17.98
N HIS A 335 -30.52 4.67 18.60
CA HIS A 335 -31.81 4.65 17.89
C HIS A 335 -31.95 5.82 16.91
N ASP A 336 -31.27 6.94 17.18
CA ASP A 336 -31.28 8.16 16.39
C ASP A 336 -30.08 8.26 15.43
N ALA A 337 -29.11 7.36 15.56
CA ALA A 337 -27.95 7.27 14.67
C ALA A 337 -28.45 7.09 13.23
N THR A 338 -28.04 7.97 12.31
CA THR A 338 -28.48 7.96 10.90
C THR A 338 -27.29 8.19 9.98
N ILE A 339 -27.17 7.39 8.92
CA ILE A 339 -26.12 7.62 7.92
C ILE A 339 -26.48 8.88 7.13
N ILE A 340 -25.68 9.92 7.26
CA ILE A 340 -25.85 11.18 6.52
C ILE A 340 -25.02 11.16 5.25
N THR A 341 -23.85 10.54 5.27
CA THR A 341 -22.94 10.52 4.14
C THR A 341 -22.42 9.11 3.91
N MET A 342 -22.58 8.61 2.70
CA MET A 342 -21.89 7.41 2.23
C MET A 342 -20.86 7.87 1.21
N PRO A 343 -19.60 7.40 1.25
CA PRO A 343 -18.68 7.71 0.18
C PRO A 343 -19.17 7.10 -1.15
N PRO A 344 -18.98 7.77 -2.28
CA PRO A 344 -18.94 7.12 -3.59
C PRO A 344 -17.78 6.10 -3.54
N PRO A 345 -17.97 4.77 -3.74
CA PRO A 345 -18.93 4.08 -4.62
C PRO A 345 -20.17 3.46 -3.95
N LEU A 346 -20.32 3.52 -2.62
CA LEU A 346 -21.51 2.97 -1.94
C LEU A 346 -22.81 3.66 -2.37
N GLU A 347 -22.72 4.96 -2.69
CA GLU A 347 -23.81 5.72 -3.32
C GLU A 347 -24.11 5.26 -4.75
N ARG A 348 -23.17 4.65 -5.49
CA ARG A 348 -23.44 4.10 -6.83
C ARG A 348 -24.02 2.70 -6.77
N TRP A 349 -23.61 1.88 -5.79
CA TRP A 349 -24.26 0.59 -5.48
C TRP A 349 -25.68 0.76 -4.92
N TYR A 350 -26.09 2.00 -4.63
CA TYR A 350 -27.42 2.42 -4.22
C TYR A 350 -28.48 2.23 -5.30
N PHE A 351 -28.12 2.46 -6.57
CA PHE A 351 -29.10 2.66 -7.65
C PHE A 351 -29.47 1.36 -8.38
N GLY A 352 -28.79 0.24 -8.09
CA GLY A 352 -28.96 -1.02 -8.83
C GLY A 352 -29.75 -2.08 -8.09
N GLU A 353 -29.26 -2.59 -6.96
CA GLU A 353 -29.84 -3.75 -6.29
C GLU A 353 -29.54 -3.68 -4.79
N ARG A 354 -30.41 -4.28 -3.97
CA ARG A 354 -30.35 -4.31 -2.50
C ARG A 354 -28.91 -4.51 -2.02
N LEU A 355 -28.28 -3.47 -1.48
CA LEU A 355 -27.01 -3.58 -0.75
C LEU A 355 -27.19 -4.66 0.32
N LEU A 356 -26.58 -5.82 0.09
CA LEU A 356 -26.78 -6.99 0.93
C LEU A 356 -26.20 -6.67 2.30
N ARG A 357 -26.98 -6.91 3.36
CA ARG A 357 -26.63 -6.57 4.76
C ARG A 357 -25.18 -6.94 5.11
N VAL A 358 -24.73 -8.08 4.60
CA VAL A 358 -23.36 -8.58 4.73
C VAL A 358 -22.29 -7.63 4.19
N VAL A 359 -22.54 -6.97 3.05
CA VAL A 359 -21.59 -6.04 2.41
C VAL A 359 -21.47 -4.77 3.24
N LEU A 360 -22.60 -4.17 3.65
CA LEU A 360 -22.60 -3.00 4.51
C LEU A 360 -21.93 -3.31 5.85
N HIS A 361 -22.20 -4.47 6.43
CA HIS A 361 -21.55 -4.92 7.65
C HIS A 361 -20.03 -5.07 7.48
N ALA A 362 -19.58 -5.76 6.43
CA ALA A 362 -18.16 -5.91 6.11
C ALA A 362 -17.47 -4.55 5.96
N TYR A 363 -18.14 -3.63 5.27
CA TYR A 363 -17.66 -2.28 5.03
C TYR A 363 -17.45 -1.52 6.33
N LEU A 364 -18.44 -1.51 7.22
CA LEU A 364 -18.37 -0.82 8.50
C LEU A 364 -17.27 -1.40 9.40
N LEU A 365 -17.14 -2.73 9.45
CA LEU A 365 -16.04 -3.39 10.17
C LEU A 365 -14.68 -3.03 9.59
N GLY A 366 -14.56 -2.99 8.26
CA GLY A 366 -13.33 -2.56 7.61
C GLY A 366 -12.99 -1.10 7.91
N LEU A 367 -14.01 -0.24 7.98
CA LEU A 367 -13.82 1.19 8.23
C LEU A 367 -13.33 1.39 9.66
N PHE A 368 -13.94 0.69 10.62
CA PHE A 368 -13.47 0.64 11.98
C PHE A 368 -12.01 0.19 12.07
N GLY A 369 -11.63 -0.91 11.41
CA GLY A 369 -10.26 -1.43 11.44
C GLY A 369 -9.22 -0.45 10.88
N ILE A 370 -9.55 0.28 9.83
CA ILE A 370 -8.66 1.31 9.25
C ILE A 370 -8.55 2.53 10.17
N ILE A 371 -9.67 3.05 10.67
CA ILE A 371 -9.68 4.16 11.63
C ILE A 371 -8.83 3.78 12.84
N HIS A 372 -8.96 2.55 13.34
CA HIS A 372 -8.18 2.08 14.48
C HIS A 372 -6.68 2.12 14.22
N SER A 373 -6.24 1.68 13.03
CA SER A 373 -4.83 1.76 12.66
C SER A 373 -4.32 3.19 12.60
N ILE A 374 -5.15 4.15 12.18
CA ILE A 374 -4.77 5.56 12.12
C ILE A 374 -4.60 6.09 13.55
N VAL A 375 -5.55 5.80 14.44
CA VAL A 375 -5.47 6.13 15.88
C VAL A 375 -4.18 5.57 16.50
N LEU A 376 -3.82 4.32 16.19
CA LEU A 376 -2.58 3.71 16.70
C LEU A 376 -1.30 4.37 16.19
N LYS A 377 -1.26 4.77 14.91
CA LYS A 377 -0.07 5.32 14.26
C LYS A 377 0.19 6.79 14.62
N HIS A 378 -0.86 7.50 15.02
CA HIS A 378 -0.84 8.95 15.16
C HIS A 378 -1.19 9.41 16.58
N SER A 379 -0.74 8.68 17.61
CA SER A 379 -1.01 9.03 19.03
C SER A 379 -0.68 10.47 19.38
N ASP A 380 0.34 11.04 18.76
CA ASP A 380 0.84 12.38 19.11
C ASP A 380 0.15 13.50 18.32
N TRP A 381 -0.77 13.16 17.42
CA TRP A 381 -1.51 14.16 16.65
C TRP A 381 -2.65 14.75 17.49
N PRO A 382 -2.91 16.07 17.38
CA PRO A 382 -4.14 16.64 17.90
C PRO A 382 -5.34 16.07 17.15
N ILE A 383 -6.43 15.77 17.86
CA ILE A 383 -7.68 15.24 17.31
C ILE A 383 -8.25 16.20 16.27
N GLN A 384 -8.07 17.51 16.46
CA GLN A 384 -8.46 18.53 15.49
C GLN A 384 -7.98 18.26 14.06
N LYS A 385 -6.76 17.72 13.88
CA LYS A 385 -6.24 17.37 12.55
C LYS A 385 -7.04 16.27 11.85
N LEU A 386 -7.79 15.45 12.59
CA LEU A 386 -8.71 14.47 12.02
C LEU A 386 -10.00 15.12 11.49
N PHE A 387 -10.37 16.30 11.98
CA PHE A 387 -11.54 17.07 11.52
C PHE A 387 -11.21 18.03 10.36
N GLU A 388 -10.03 18.65 10.39
CA GLU A 388 -9.59 19.63 9.39
C GLU A 388 -9.41 19.02 7.98
N GLY A 389 -9.08 17.73 7.91
CA GLY A 389 -9.20 16.96 6.68
C GLY A 389 -10.67 16.58 6.47
N THR A 390 -11.45 17.42 5.78
CA THR A 390 -12.90 17.24 5.60
C THR A 390 -13.25 15.85 5.07
N GLY A 391 -13.60 14.96 5.99
CA GLY A 391 -13.97 13.56 5.78
C GLY A 391 -12.80 12.59 5.99
N PHE A 392 -12.91 11.71 6.98
CA PHE A 392 -12.19 10.44 6.97
C PHE A 392 -12.48 9.79 5.62
N PRO A 393 -11.48 9.39 4.80
CA PRO A 393 -11.79 8.93 3.46
C PRO A 393 -12.38 7.54 3.58
N ALA A 394 -13.70 7.49 3.65
CA ALA A 394 -14.46 6.26 3.51
C ALA A 394 -14.21 5.65 2.09
N SER A 395 -13.56 6.42 1.20
CA SER A 395 -12.93 6.00 -0.06
C SER A 395 -11.60 5.22 0.08
N VAL A 396 -10.95 5.12 1.26
CA VAL A 396 -9.82 4.19 1.50
C VAL A 396 -10.30 2.74 1.37
N LEU A 397 -11.57 2.48 1.70
CA LEU A 397 -12.21 1.20 1.49
C LEU A 397 -12.78 1.14 0.08
N THR A 398 -11.91 0.74 -0.84
CA THR A 398 -12.38 0.10 -2.06
C THR A 398 -12.53 -1.39 -1.75
N PRO A 399 -13.75 -1.91 -1.47
CA PRO A 399 -13.91 -3.36 -1.49
C PRO A 399 -13.50 -3.85 -2.87
N ILE A 400 -12.66 -4.87 -2.90
CA ILE A 400 -12.28 -5.52 -4.15
C ILE A 400 -13.48 -6.40 -4.51
N LEU A 401 -14.38 -5.82 -5.31
CA LEU A 401 -15.49 -6.54 -5.93
C LEU A 401 -14.97 -7.18 -7.22
N ASP A 402 -14.69 -8.48 -7.16
CA ASP A 402 -14.46 -9.27 -8.37
C ASP A 402 -15.80 -9.87 -8.80
N GLY A 403 -16.50 -9.20 -9.71
CA GLY A 403 -17.91 -9.51 -9.96
C GLY A 403 -18.48 -8.97 -11.26
N ARG A 404 -17.85 -9.26 -12.41
CA ARG A 404 -18.60 -9.35 -13.68
C ARG A 404 -18.74 -10.81 -14.09
N VAL A 405 -19.59 -11.54 -13.37
CA VAL A 405 -20.25 -12.73 -13.90
C VAL A 405 -21.73 -12.53 -13.59
N MET A 406 -22.56 -12.42 -14.63
CA MET A 406 -23.97 -12.00 -14.66
C MET A 406 -24.95 -12.69 -13.67
N ARG A 407 -24.50 -13.51 -12.71
CA ARG A 407 -25.31 -14.29 -11.76
C ARG A 407 -24.77 -14.38 -10.33
N THR A 408 -23.53 -13.98 -10.04
CA THR A 408 -22.97 -14.07 -8.67
C THR A 408 -22.13 -12.85 -8.35
N GLU A 409 -22.46 -12.15 -7.27
CA GLU A 409 -21.62 -11.10 -6.71
C GLU A 409 -20.65 -11.71 -5.70
N LYS A 410 -19.37 -11.70 -6.03
CA LYS A 410 -18.32 -11.98 -5.07
C LYS A 410 -17.64 -10.68 -4.68
N GLY A 411 -17.22 -10.59 -3.44
CA GLY A 411 -16.47 -9.45 -2.97
C GLY A 411 -15.65 -9.77 -1.75
N ALA A 412 -14.63 -8.96 -1.52
CA ALA A 412 -13.87 -9.00 -0.30
C ALA A 412 -13.50 -7.59 0.17
N ILE A 413 -13.36 -7.44 1.48
CA ILE A 413 -12.77 -6.27 2.10
C ILE A 413 -11.60 -6.71 2.98
N PHE A 414 -10.55 -5.89 2.97
CA PHE A 414 -9.31 -6.15 3.67
C PHE A 414 -9.03 -4.97 4.59
N PHE A 415 -8.68 -5.25 5.83
CA PHE A 415 -8.37 -4.20 6.79
C PHE A 415 -7.44 -4.72 7.91
N PRO A 416 -6.76 -3.81 8.62
CA PRO A 416 -5.92 -4.16 9.77
C PRO A 416 -6.66 -4.97 10.83
N LYS A 417 -6.04 -6.04 11.34
CA LYS A 417 -6.61 -6.80 12.46
C LYS A 417 -6.71 -5.92 13.71
N VAL A 418 -7.89 -5.91 14.32
CA VAL A 418 -8.14 -5.31 15.63
C VAL A 418 -8.45 -6.44 16.60
N ASP A 419 -7.65 -6.56 17.66
CA ASP A 419 -7.74 -7.66 18.62
C ASP A 419 -9.11 -7.64 19.32
N GLY A 420 -9.82 -8.78 19.30
CA GLY A 420 -11.13 -8.93 19.92
C GLY A 420 -12.33 -8.37 19.14
N MET A 421 -12.11 -7.71 17.98
CA MET A 421 -13.20 -7.08 17.23
C MET A 421 -14.27 -8.10 16.78
N PRO A 422 -15.57 -7.82 16.96
CA PRO A 422 -16.63 -8.75 16.57
C PRO A 422 -16.77 -8.80 15.05
N LEU A 423 -16.42 -9.94 14.45
CA LEU A 423 -16.48 -10.16 12.99
C LEU A 423 -17.75 -10.88 12.51
N TRP A 424 -18.74 -11.14 13.37
CA TRP A 424 -19.97 -11.85 12.98
C TRP A 424 -20.79 -11.01 11.98
N PRO A 425 -21.31 -11.55 10.86
CA PRO A 425 -21.55 -12.98 10.62
C PRO A 425 -20.42 -13.75 9.94
N PHE A 426 -19.27 -13.13 9.70
CA PHE A 426 -18.17 -13.77 8.98
C PHE A 426 -17.49 -14.86 9.80
N VAL A 427 -17.46 -14.72 11.14
CA VAL A 427 -16.96 -15.77 12.04
C VAL A 427 -18.14 -16.46 12.72
N ARG A 428 -18.28 -17.78 12.52
CA ARG A 428 -19.33 -18.57 13.20
C ARG A 428 -18.99 -18.75 14.68
N ARG A 429 -20.00 -18.69 15.56
CA ARG A 429 -19.82 -18.81 17.03
C ARG A 429 -19.28 -20.16 17.49
N ASP A 430 -19.52 -21.22 16.72
CA ASP A 430 -19.13 -22.61 16.99
C ASP A 430 -17.70 -22.94 16.54
N ARG A 431 -17.06 -22.07 15.75
CA ARG A 431 -15.66 -22.18 15.35
C ARG A 431 -14.90 -20.97 15.89
N PRO A 432 -14.32 -21.05 17.12
CA PRO A 432 -13.44 -19.99 17.60
C PRO A 432 -12.33 -19.75 16.57
N MET A 433 -11.86 -18.50 16.52
CA MET A 433 -10.88 -17.99 15.55
C MET A 433 -9.53 -18.71 15.69
N GLN A 434 -9.45 -19.97 15.28
CA GLN A 434 -8.21 -20.73 15.10
C GLN A 434 -7.67 -20.49 13.69
N GLU A 435 -6.35 -20.56 13.52
CA GLU A 435 -5.68 -20.46 12.21
C GLU A 435 -6.30 -21.51 11.26
N ILE A 436 -7.03 -21.06 10.23
CA ILE A 436 -7.70 -21.93 9.26
C ILE A 436 -6.76 -22.11 8.06
N ASP A 437 -6.34 -23.35 7.80
CA ASP A 437 -5.87 -23.80 6.49
C ASP A 437 -7.10 -24.08 5.58
N GLU A 438 -7.10 -23.57 4.34
CA GLU A 438 -8.19 -23.56 3.33
C GLU A 438 -8.73 -24.96 2.89
N PRO A 439 -9.85 -25.09 2.12
CA PRO A 439 -11.17 -24.49 2.37
C PRO A 439 -12.40 -25.44 2.22
N ASP A 440 -13.49 -25.16 2.97
CA ASP A 440 -14.90 -25.55 2.67
C ASP A 440 -15.83 -24.31 2.68
N GLY A 441 -16.24 -23.88 1.47
CA GLY A 441 -17.61 -23.45 1.15
C GLY A 441 -18.17 -22.11 1.69
N SER A 442 -17.69 -21.59 2.82
CA SER A 442 -18.09 -20.28 3.35
C SER A 442 -17.04 -19.73 4.32
N GLU A 443 -15.86 -19.39 3.80
CA GLU A 443 -14.71 -19.13 4.67
C GLU A 443 -14.39 -17.65 4.89
N CYS A 444 -14.37 -17.28 6.16
CA CYS A 444 -13.66 -16.12 6.68
C CYS A 444 -12.23 -16.56 7.02
N THR A 445 -11.29 -16.36 6.11
CA THR A 445 -9.88 -16.63 6.38
C THR A 445 -9.29 -15.45 7.16
N VAL A 446 -9.15 -15.60 8.48
CA VAL A 446 -8.30 -14.69 9.26
C VAL A 446 -6.85 -15.12 9.04
N LEU A 447 -6.11 -14.37 8.23
CA LEU A 447 -4.66 -14.55 8.09
C LEU A 447 -3.97 -13.97 9.33
N SER A 448 -4.09 -14.64 10.47
CA SER A 448 -3.17 -14.44 11.59
C SER A 448 -2.02 -15.40 11.43
N LYS A 449 -0.81 -14.89 11.22
CA LYS A 449 0.40 -15.69 11.42
C LYS A 449 0.77 -15.61 12.89
N LEU A 450 0.71 -16.70 13.64
CA LEU A 450 1.50 -16.90 14.84
C LEU A 450 1.60 -18.38 15.23
N ARG A 451 2.62 -19.06 14.69
CA ARG A 451 3.35 -20.09 15.45
C ARG A 451 4.86 -19.90 15.33
N ARG A 452 5.50 -20.20 16.47
CA ARG A 452 6.84 -19.83 16.93
C ARG A 452 7.98 -20.31 16.06
#